data_AF-A0A3D0VZF3-F1
#
_entry.id   AF-A0A3D0VZF3-F1
#
_cell.length_a   1.000
_cell.length_b   1.000
_cell.length_c   1.000
_cell.angle_alpha   90.00
_cell.angle_beta   90.00
_cell.angle_gamma   90.00
#
_symmetry.space_group_name_H-M   'P 1'
#
loop_
_entity.id
_entity.type
_entity.pdbx_description
1 polymer ?
#
loop_
_entity_poly.entity_id
_entity_poly.type
_entity_poly.pdbx_seq_one_letter_code
_entity_poly.pdbx_strand_id
1 'polypeptide(L)' 'CRANRIDISFDKDKLTPAIVKKLKKEGFKIAVYTVDSISQALQYEKMGIDFLTTNSLWKRG' A
#
# COMPACT_ATOMS: atom_id res chain seq x y z
N CYS A 1 5.07 13.63 -18.69
CA CYS A 1 4.59 12.30 -18.26
C CYS A 1 4.53 12.26 -16.73
N ARG A 2 3.35 12.03 -16.10
CA ARG A 2 3.26 11.83 -14.64
C ARG A 2 3.36 10.33 -14.37
N ALA A 3 4.56 9.82 -14.11
CA ALA A 3 4.71 8.52 -13.46
C ALA A 3 4.04 8.59 -12.08
N ASN A 4 3.38 7.51 -11.64
CA ASN A 4 2.81 7.42 -10.30
C ASN A 4 3.89 7.80 -9.28
N ARG A 5 3.69 8.93 -8.59
CA ARG A 5 4.62 9.39 -7.55
C ARG A 5 4.35 8.55 -6.31
N ILE A 6 5.06 7.42 -6.21
CA ILE A 6 5.22 6.68 -4.97
C ILE A 6 6.38 7.35 -4.24
N ASP A 7 6.14 7.80 -3.02
CA ASP A 7 7.21 8.42 -2.25
C ASP A 7 7.98 7.35 -1.47
N ILE A 8 7.27 6.35 -0.93
CA ILE A 8 7.86 5.28 -0.11
C ILE A 8 7.18 3.95 -0.38
N SER A 9 7.98 2.89 -0.51
CA SER A 9 7.51 1.52 -0.70
C SER A 9 7.98 0.63 0.45
N PHE A 10 7.06 -0.08 1.10
CA PHE A 10 7.34 -0.95 2.24
C PHE A 10 7.09 -2.42 1.93
N ASP A 11 7.95 -3.26 2.51
CA ASP A 11 7.63 -4.66 2.70
C ASP A 11 6.44 -4.79 3.68
N LYS A 12 5.48 -5.64 3.34
CA LYS A 12 4.25 -5.85 4.10
C LYS A 12 4.46 -6.23 5.56
N ASP A 13 5.55 -6.91 5.90
CA ASP A 13 5.82 -7.41 7.25
C ASP A 13 6.44 -6.32 8.15
N LYS A 14 6.98 -5.26 7.55
CA LYS A 14 7.56 -4.11 8.26
C LYS A 14 6.58 -2.97 8.47
N LEU A 15 5.41 -3.05 7.84
CA LEU A 15 4.43 -1.99 7.88
C LEU A 15 3.55 -2.11 9.12
N THR A 16 3.57 -1.09 9.97
CA THR A 16 2.67 -1.00 11.13
C THR A 16 1.70 0.17 10.97
N PRO A 17 0.50 0.11 11.58
CA PRO A 17 -0.46 1.20 11.53
C PRO A 17 0.11 2.55 12.02
N ALA A 18 1.03 2.51 12.99
CA ALA A 18 1.66 3.71 13.53
C ALA A 18 2.56 4.42 12.49
N ILE A 19 3.33 3.64 11.73
CA ILE A 19 4.19 4.16 10.65
C ILE A 19 3.32 4.76 9.55
N VAL A 20 2.26 4.05 9.12
CA VAL A 20 1.33 4.53 8.11
C VAL A 20 0.71 5.85 8.54
N LYS A 21 0.18 5.93 9.76
CA LYS A 21 -0.44 7.15 10.28
C LYS A 21 0.53 8.34 10.29
N LYS A 22 1.79 8.12 10.67
CA LYS A 22 2.82 9.17 10.67
C LYS A 22 3.10 9.68 9.24
N LEU A 23 3.36 8.76 8.31
CA LEU A 23 3.68 9.08 6.93
C LEU A 23 2.52 9.75 6.20
N LYS A 24 1.28 9.28 6.41
CA LYS A 24 0.09 9.93 5.86
C LYS A 24 -0.12 11.34 6.43
N LYS A 25 0.17 11.57 7.72
CA LYS A 25 0.13 12.91 8.31
C LYS A 25 1.15 13.86 7.68
N GLU A 26 2.29 13.33 7.26
CA GLU A 26 3.35 14.08 6.56
C GLU A 26 3.06 14.25 5.05
N GLY A 27 1.98 13.66 4.54
CA GLY A 27 1.54 13.82 3.15
C GLY A 27 2.14 12.82 2.16
N PHE A 28 2.87 11.81 2.63
CA PHE A 28 3.49 10.80 1.78
C PHE A 28 2.46 9.87 1.13
N LYS A 29 2.78 9.44 -0.10
CA LYS A 29 2.12 8.33 -0.80
C LYS A 29 2.88 7.04 -0.55
N ILE A 30 2.17 6.06 -0.01
CA ILE A 30 2.74 4.81 0.50
C ILE A 30 2.33 3.66 -0.42
N ALA A 31 3.32 2.87 -0.84
CA ALA A 31 3.13 1.60 -1.52
C ALA A 31 3.50 0.42 -0.61
N VAL A 32 2.82 -0.72 -0.80
CA VAL A 32 3.15 -1.99 -0.13
C VAL A 32 3.36 -3.09 -1.15
N TYR A 33 4.36 -3.92 -0.93
CA TYR A 33 4.64 -5.13 -1.72
C TYR A 33 4.96 -6.32 -0.80
N THR A 34 4.70 -7.58 -1.18
CA THR A 34 3.80 -8.06 -2.23
C THR A 34 2.53 -8.60 -1.58
N VAL A 35 1.38 -8.04 -1.94
CA VAL A 35 0.06 -8.39 -1.40
C VAL A 35 -0.62 -9.33 -2.39
N ASP A 36 -0.94 -10.56 -1.94
CA ASP A 36 -1.49 -11.62 -2.80
C ASP A 36 -2.82 -12.23 -2.27
N SER A 37 -3.38 -11.70 -1.15
CA SER A 37 -4.80 -11.94 -0.80
C SER A 37 -5.70 -10.68 -0.84
N ILE A 38 -6.95 -10.84 -1.28
CA ILE A 38 -7.96 -9.76 -1.33
C ILE A 38 -8.21 -9.22 0.08
N SER A 39 -8.25 -10.10 1.08
CA SER A 39 -8.45 -9.70 2.48
C SER A 39 -7.34 -8.76 2.96
N GLN A 40 -6.08 -9.01 2.61
CA GLN A 40 -4.97 -8.08 2.93
C GLN A 40 -5.08 -6.78 2.15
N ALA A 41 -5.45 -6.83 0.87
CA ALA A 41 -5.65 -5.61 0.07
C ALA A 41 -6.71 -4.69 0.71
N LEU A 42 -7.84 -5.24 1.16
CA LEU A 42 -8.89 -4.50 1.87
C LEU A 42 -8.41 -3.97 3.22
N GLN A 43 -7.55 -4.69 3.93
CA GLN A 43 -6.95 -4.20 5.17
C GLN A 43 -6.02 -3.00 4.92
N TYR A 44 -5.15 -3.08 3.92
CA TYR A 44 -4.24 -1.99 3.57
C TYR A 44 -4.97 -0.76 3.01
N GLU A 45 -6.07 -0.96 2.26
CA GLU A 45 -6.96 0.11 1.85
C GLU A 45 -7.55 0.84 3.06
N LYS A 46 -8.07 0.09 4.05
CA LYS A 46 -8.57 0.66 5.31
C LYS A 46 -7.49 1.37 6.13
N MET A 47 -6.22 0.95 6.00
CA MET A 47 -5.09 1.62 6.63
C MET A 47 -4.68 2.92 5.92
N GLY A 48 -5.16 3.17 4.70
CA GLY A 48 -4.82 4.36 3.92
C GLY A 48 -3.56 4.21 3.06
N ILE A 49 -3.20 2.97 2.68
CA ILE A 49 -2.15 2.70 1.69
C ILE A 49 -2.64 3.08 0.30
N ASP A 50 -1.79 3.79 -0.46
CA ASP A 50 -2.16 4.36 -1.76
C ASP A 50 -1.95 3.36 -2.91
N PHE A 51 -0.93 2.49 -2.80
CA PHE A 51 -0.57 1.56 -3.85
C PHE A 51 -0.26 0.16 -3.31
N LEU A 52 -0.68 -0.86 -4.04
CA LEU A 52 -0.39 -2.25 -3.75
C LEU A 52 0.34 -2.87 -4.94
N THR A 53 1.40 -3.60 -4.64
CA THR A 53 2.07 -4.47 -5.60
C THR A 53 1.61 -5.90 -5.35
N THR A 54 1.23 -6.59 -6.41
CA THR A 54 0.72 -7.97 -6.40
C THR A 54 1.52 -8.79 -7.41
N ASN A 55 1.73 -10.08 -7.12
CA ASN A 55 2.28 -11.00 -8.12
C ASN A 55 1.18 -11.51 -9.09
N SER A 56 -0.10 -11.31 -8.76
CA SER A 56 -1.23 -11.81 -9.54
C SER A 56 -2.20 -10.69 -9.95
N LEU A 57 -2.61 -10.68 -11.22
CA LEU A 57 -3.66 -9.80 -11.71
C LEU A 57 -5.03 -10.31 -11.22
N TRP A 58 -5.47 -9.82 -10.07
CA TRP A 58 -6.81 -10.08 -9.58
C TRP A 58 -7.84 -9.53 -10.56
N LYS A 59 -8.74 -10.38 -11.03
CA LYS A 59 -9.97 -9.92 -11.65
C LYS A 59 -10.90 -9.48 -10.51
N ARG A 60 -11.20 -8.18 -10.43
CA ARG A 60 -12.41 -7.73 -9.72
C ARG A 60 -13.59 -8.37 -10.46
N GLY A 61 -14.10 -9.45 -9.87
CA GLY A 61 -15.37 -10.06 -10.29
C GLY A 61 -16.52 -9.10 -10.01
#